data_AF-A0A0D2N0J5-F1
#
_entry.id   AF-A0A0D2N0J5-F1
#
_cell.length_a   1.000
_cell.length_b   1.000
_cell.length_c   1.000
_cell.angle_alpha   90.00
_cell.angle_beta   90.00
_cell.angle_gamma   90.00
#
_symmetry.space_group_name_H-M   'P 1'
#
loop_
_entity.id
_entity.type
_entity.pdbx_description
1 polymer ?
#
loop_
_entity_poly.entity_id
_entity_poly.type
_entity_poly.pdbx_seq_one_letter_code
_entity_poly.pdbx_strand_id
1 'polypeptide(L)'
;MRWIPSAAPCRVHSNDTPPLLQQADLDAGKNGKVIVDGSEVEITPSMVDIKRQQKRLAGRSFVPSVIEPSFGIGRILYCIFEHSYYTREDDETRAVLRFTPVAAPVKATVFPLVQKEQLNALATKISAGLTAAGLSNLVDTTGNTIGKRYARTDEIGVPFAVTVDFKALEDGSVTVRERDSTSQIRVPIAEVADVIRRLVHGSAAWTEIAAAYPAVEKAAAAEEQ
;
A
#
# COMPACT_ATOMS: atom_id res chain seq x y z
N MET A 1 0.10 -30.22 3.45
CA MET A 1 -0.92 -31.27 3.19
C MET A 1 -0.79 -31.72 1.76
N ARG A 2 -0.38 -32.98 1.53
CA ARG A 2 -0.21 -33.58 0.20
C ARG A 2 -1.54 -34.15 -0.25
N TRP A 3 -2.11 -33.63 -1.32
CA TRP A 3 -3.31 -34.16 -1.95
C TRP A 3 -2.90 -35.32 -2.86
N ILE A 4 -3.29 -36.54 -2.53
CA ILE A 4 -3.08 -37.73 -3.38
C ILE A 4 -4.38 -37.91 -4.19
N PRO A 5 -4.36 -37.90 -5.53
CA PRO A 5 -5.55 -38.19 -6.30
C PRO A 5 -5.85 -39.69 -6.18
N SER A 6 -7.05 -40.01 -5.71
CA SER A 6 -7.67 -41.33 -5.89
C SER A 6 -7.72 -41.64 -7.39
N ALA A 7 -7.25 -42.82 -7.79
CA ALA A 7 -7.28 -43.30 -9.16
C ALA A 7 -8.72 -43.23 -9.71
N ALA A 8 -8.98 -42.26 -10.59
CA ALA A 8 -10.25 -42.13 -11.26
C ALA A 8 -10.39 -43.24 -12.33
N PRO A 9 -11.57 -43.88 -12.47
CA PRO A 9 -11.82 -44.80 -13.58
C PRO A 9 -11.63 -44.06 -14.90
N CYS A 10 -10.91 -44.69 -15.84
CA CYS A 10 -10.57 -44.15 -17.14
C CYS A 10 -11.85 -43.74 -17.88
N ARG A 11 -12.14 -42.44 -17.91
CA ARG A 11 -13.34 -41.86 -18.51
C ARG A 11 -12.92 -41.24 -19.85
N VAL A 12 -13.10 -42.00 -20.93
CA VAL A 12 -12.84 -41.50 -22.28
C VAL A 12 -13.91 -40.46 -22.61
N HIS A 13 -13.51 -39.19 -22.74
CA HIS A 13 -14.37 -38.10 -23.18
C HIS A 13 -14.48 -38.13 -24.71
N SER A 14 -15.67 -37.88 -25.25
CA SER A 14 -16.02 -38.03 -26.67
C SER A 14 -15.23 -37.19 -27.68
N ASN A 15 -14.30 -36.35 -27.24
CA ASN A 15 -13.43 -35.56 -28.12
C ASN A 15 -12.05 -36.20 -28.35
N ASP A 16 -11.69 -37.23 -27.59
CA ASP A 16 -10.65 -38.16 -28.01
C ASP A 16 -11.35 -39.21 -28.86
N THR A 17 -11.16 -39.16 -30.18
CA THR A 17 -11.68 -40.20 -31.09
C THR A 17 -11.25 -41.55 -30.52
N PRO A 18 -12.16 -42.39 -29.99
CA PRO A 18 -11.77 -43.72 -29.60
C PRO A 18 -11.26 -44.39 -30.88
N PRO A 19 -10.19 -45.22 -30.83
CA PRO A 19 -9.91 -46.11 -31.95
C PRO A 19 -11.23 -46.80 -32.23
N LEU A 20 -11.75 -46.62 -33.45
CA LEU A 20 -13.06 -47.10 -33.89
C LEU A 20 -13.18 -48.56 -33.45
N LEU A 21 -13.78 -48.76 -32.27
CA LEU A 21 -14.19 -50.07 -31.81
C LEU A 21 -15.03 -50.61 -32.96
N GLN A 22 -14.79 -51.86 -33.34
CA GLN A 22 -15.63 -52.61 -34.25
C GLN A 22 -16.99 -52.84 -33.58
N GLN A 23 -17.71 -51.74 -33.37
CA GLN A 23 -18.99 -51.66 -32.67
C GLN A 23 -20.02 -52.49 -33.44
N ALA A 24 -19.88 -52.55 -34.77
CA ALA A 24 -20.64 -53.42 -35.64
C ALA A 24 -20.37 -54.93 -35.41
N ASP A 25 -19.16 -55.33 -35.05
CA ASP A 25 -18.83 -56.76 -34.84
C ASP A 25 -19.29 -57.25 -33.46
N LEU A 26 -19.18 -56.43 -32.42
CA LEU A 26 -19.68 -56.75 -31.07
C LEU A 26 -21.22 -56.73 -31.01
N ASP A 27 -21.88 -55.78 -31.70
CA ASP A 27 -23.34 -55.74 -31.82
C ASP A 27 -23.89 -56.93 -32.66
N ALA A 28 -23.08 -57.50 -33.56
CA ALA A 28 -23.40 -58.69 -34.36
C ALA A 28 -23.07 -60.02 -33.65
N GLY A 29 -22.63 -59.99 -32.38
CA GLY A 29 -22.30 -61.17 -31.57
C GLY A 29 -20.95 -61.81 -31.90
N LYS A 30 -20.04 -61.10 -32.57
CA LYS A 30 -18.67 -61.55 -32.84
C LYS A 30 -17.68 -61.00 -31.81
N ASN A 31 -16.58 -61.71 -31.62
CA ASN A 31 -15.50 -61.29 -30.74
C ASN A 31 -14.75 -60.11 -31.36
N GLY A 32 -14.51 -59.05 -30.57
CA GLY A 32 -13.74 -57.88 -30.99
C GLY A 32 -12.32 -57.94 -30.45
N LYS A 33 -11.32 -57.65 -31.28
CA LYS A 33 -9.93 -57.52 -30.82
C LYS A 33 -9.63 -56.07 -30.44
N VAL A 34 -9.09 -55.85 -29.25
CA VAL A 34 -8.64 -54.53 -28.79
C VAL A 34 -7.18 -54.62 -28.35
N ILE A 35 -6.38 -53.66 -28.77
CA ILE A 35 -4.98 -53.53 -28.34
C ILE A 35 -4.97 -52.63 -27.10
N VAL A 36 -4.56 -53.19 -25.96
CA VAL A 36 -4.33 -52.43 -24.72
C VAL A 36 -2.86 -52.57 -24.36
N ASP A 37 -2.17 -51.44 -24.21
CA ASP A 37 -0.75 -51.36 -23.86
C ASP A 37 0.17 -52.27 -24.71
N GLY A 38 -0.14 -52.40 -26.00
CA GLY A 38 0.66 -53.16 -26.96
C GLY A 38 0.38 -54.67 -27.02
N SER A 39 -0.60 -55.19 -26.26
CA SER A 39 -1.03 -56.60 -26.32
C SER A 39 -2.43 -56.73 -26.96
N GLU A 40 -2.60 -57.68 -27.88
CA GLU A 40 -3.93 -58.01 -28.46
C GLU A 40 -4.75 -58.82 -27.44
N VAL A 41 -5.87 -58.25 -27.01
CA VAL A 41 -6.83 -58.93 -26.12
C VAL A 41 -8.18 -59.06 -26.83
N GLU A 42 -8.76 -60.25 -26.75
CA GLU A 42 -10.07 -60.57 -27.34
C GLU A 42 -11.19 -60.27 -26.33
N ILE A 43 -12.13 -59.41 -26.70
CA ILE A 43 -13.27 -59.03 -25.88
C ILE A 43 -14.50 -59.80 -26.36
N THR A 44 -15.12 -60.55 -25.45
CA THR A 44 -16.38 -61.24 -25.71
C THR A 44 -17.59 -60.33 -25.44
N PRO A 45 -18.75 -60.56 -26.08
CA PRO A 45 -19.94 -59.74 -25.87
C PRO A 45 -20.46 -59.71 -24.41
N SER A 46 -20.11 -60.71 -23.59
CA SER A 46 -20.48 -60.74 -22.17
C SER A 46 -19.61 -59.85 -21.27
N MET A 47 -18.48 -59.36 -21.78
CA MET A 47 -17.55 -58.50 -21.03
C MET A 47 -17.90 -57.01 -21.12
N VAL A 48 -18.86 -56.64 -21.98
CA VAL A 48 -19.22 -55.24 -22.26
C VAL A 48 -20.72 -55.04 -22.33
N ASP A 49 -21.22 -53.97 -21.71
CA ASP A 49 -22.61 -53.54 -21.79
C ASP A 49 -22.67 -52.22 -22.58
N ILE A 50 -23.12 -52.29 -23.84
CA ILE A 50 -23.16 -51.14 -24.75
C ILE A 50 -24.55 -50.52 -24.70
N LYS A 51 -24.67 -49.35 -24.04
CA LYS A 51 -25.93 -48.60 -23.93
C LYS A 51 -25.85 -47.28 -24.68
N ARG A 52 -26.74 -47.07 -25.65
CA ARG A 52 -26.93 -45.75 -26.29
C ARG A 52 -27.85 -44.90 -25.41
N GLN A 53 -27.38 -43.73 -24.99
CA GLN A 53 -28.18 -42.80 -24.19
C GLN A 53 -28.22 -41.41 -24.83
N GLN A 54 -29.43 -40.86 -25.01
CA GLN A 54 -29.62 -39.48 -25.44
C GLN A 54 -29.51 -38.55 -24.22
N LYS A 55 -28.38 -37.84 -24.09
CA LYS A 55 -28.14 -36.90 -22.99
C LYS A 55 -28.36 -35.46 -23.45
N ARG A 56 -29.35 -34.78 -22.87
CA ARG A 56 -29.52 -33.33 -23.04
C ARG A 56 -28.43 -32.61 -22.24
N LEU A 57 -27.47 -31.99 -22.93
CA LEU A 57 -26.45 -31.14 -22.31
C LEU A 57 -27.01 -29.72 -22.20
N ALA A 58 -27.22 -29.24 -20.97
CA ALA A 58 -27.63 -27.88 -20.69
C ALA A 58 -26.45 -27.10 -20.08
N GLY A 59 -26.00 -26.05 -20.76
CA GLY A 59 -24.86 -25.24 -20.35
C GLY A 59 -23.49 -25.86 -20.70
N ARG A 60 -22.44 -25.07 -20.45
CA ARG A 60 -21.04 -25.51 -20.58
C ARG A 60 -20.39 -25.50 -19.20
N SER A 61 -19.76 -26.61 -18.83
CA SER A 61 -18.81 -26.61 -17.70
C SER A 61 -17.48 -26.09 -18.25
N PHE A 62 -16.91 -25.07 -17.62
CA PHE A 62 -15.56 -24.61 -17.93
C PHE A 62 -14.81 -24.34 -16.63
N VAL A 63 -13.51 -24.58 -16.64
CA VAL A 63 -12.61 -24.26 -15.53
C VAL A 63 -12.03 -22.87 -15.81
N PRO A 64 -12.38 -21.83 -15.03
CA PRO A 64 -11.85 -20.49 -15.27
C PRO A 64 -10.34 -20.44 -15.00
N SER A 65 -9.62 -19.71 -15.85
CA SER A 65 -8.23 -19.35 -15.57
C SER A 65 -8.17 -18.33 -14.43
N VAL A 66 -7.25 -18.53 -13.49
CA VAL A 66 -7.06 -17.64 -12.34
C VAL A 66 -5.84 -16.75 -12.60
N ILE A 67 -6.02 -15.43 -12.42
CA ILE A 67 -4.91 -14.46 -12.38
C ILE A 67 -4.76 -14.06 -10.91
N GLU A 68 -3.61 -14.36 -10.32
CA GLU A 68 -3.30 -14.04 -8.93
C GLU A 68 -2.21 -12.96 -8.87
N PRO A 69 -2.57 -11.67 -8.72
CA PRO A 69 -1.59 -10.64 -8.44
C PRO A 69 -1.14 -10.75 -6.98
N SER A 70 0.13 -11.08 -6.77
CA SER A 70 0.73 -11.17 -5.44
C SER A 70 1.70 -10.02 -5.20
N PHE A 71 1.45 -9.24 -4.14
CA PHE A 71 2.27 -8.08 -3.78
C PHE A 71 3.03 -8.32 -2.47
N GLY A 72 4.36 -8.35 -2.57
CA GLY A 72 5.23 -8.45 -1.40
C GLY A 72 5.39 -7.11 -0.70
N ILE A 73 4.56 -6.82 0.30
CA ILE A 73 4.56 -5.54 1.04
C ILE A 73 5.94 -5.17 1.57
N GLY A 74 6.69 -6.15 2.12
CA GLY A 74 8.04 -5.89 2.65
C GLY A 74 9.02 -5.38 1.58
N ARG A 75 8.96 -5.91 0.35
CA ARG A 75 9.82 -5.45 -0.75
C ARG A 75 9.38 -4.06 -1.23
N ILE A 76 8.08 -3.82 -1.32
CA ILE A 76 7.54 -2.51 -1.71
C ILE A 76 7.99 -1.44 -0.70
N LEU A 77 7.89 -1.72 0.60
CA LEU A 77 8.35 -0.80 1.66
C LEU A 77 9.86 -0.55 1.56
N TYR A 78 10.66 -1.59 1.32
CA TYR A 78 12.11 -1.43 1.13
C TYR A 78 12.45 -0.53 -0.07
N CYS A 79 11.81 -0.75 -1.23
CA CYS A 79 11.97 0.12 -2.39
C CYS A 79 11.54 1.57 -2.11
N ILE A 80 10.48 1.78 -1.32
CA ILE A 80 10.07 3.12 -0.90
C ILE A 80 11.15 3.77 -0.04
N PHE A 81 11.77 3.06 0.91
CA PHE A 81 12.86 3.61 1.71
C PHE A 81 14.04 4.01 0.85
N GLU A 82 14.49 3.14 -0.05
CA GLU A 82 15.62 3.41 -0.95
C GLU A 82 15.37 4.61 -1.87
N HIS A 83 14.18 4.68 -2.49
CA HIS A 83 13.82 5.79 -3.38
C HIS A 83 13.52 7.11 -2.66
N SER A 84 13.16 7.05 -1.38
CA SER A 84 12.83 8.25 -0.59
C SER A 84 14.05 8.80 0.14
N TYR A 85 15.10 8.02 0.34
CA TYR A 85 16.26 8.42 1.13
C TYR A 85 17.15 9.40 0.35
N TYR A 86 17.48 10.52 0.98
CA TYR A 86 18.51 11.44 0.51
C TYR A 86 19.13 12.19 1.70
N THR A 87 20.35 12.70 1.52
CA THR A 87 21.01 13.60 2.46
C THR A 87 20.87 15.04 1.98
N ARG A 88 20.83 15.99 2.92
CA ARG A 88 20.80 17.43 2.56
C ARG A 88 22.15 17.85 1.99
N GLU A 89 22.13 18.71 0.97
CA GLU A 89 23.35 19.27 0.37
C GLU A 89 24.19 20.07 1.39
N ASP A 90 23.52 20.71 2.35
CA ASP A 90 24.16 21.52 3.38
C ASP A 90 24.89 20.69 4.46
N ASP A 91 24.52 19.42 4.64
CA ASP A 91 25.02 18.55 5.73
C ASP A 91 24.76 17.07 5.42
N GLU A 92 25.83 16.33 5.12
CA GLU A 92 25.78 14.90 4.81
C GLU A 92 25.22 14.04 5.96
N THR A 93 25.27 14.54 7.21
CA THR A 93 24.71 13.82 8.35
C THR A 93 23.19 13.93 8.45
N ARG A 94 22.59 14.88 7.72
CA ARG A 94 21.14 15.13 7.74
C ARG A 94 20.44 14.28 6.69
N ALA A 95 20.20 13.03 7.07
CA ALA A 95 19.35 12.12 6.33
C ALA A 95 17.87 12.55 6.35
N VAL A 96 17.18 12.36 5.23
CA VAL A 96 15.76 12.65 5.06
C VAL A 96 15.09 11.52 4.31
N LEU A 97 13.90 11.12 4.78
CA LEU A 97 13.03 10.20 4.05
C LEU A 97 11.90 10.98 3.38
N ARG A 98 12.00 11.11 2.06
CA ARG A 98 11.06 11.82 1.18
C ARG A 98 9.73 11.07 0.93
N PHE A 99 9.06 10.60 1.98
CA PHE A 99 7.75 9.98 1.80
C PHE A 99 6.73 10.95 1.23
N THR A 100 5.93 10.48 0.28
CA THR A 100 4.71 11.18 -0.14
C THR A 100 3.81 11.41 1.08
N PRO A 101 3.17 12.58 1.23
CA PRO A 101 2.34 12.87 2.41
C PRO A 101 1.30 11.80 2.74
N VAL A 102 0.73 11.14 1.72
CA VAL A 102 -0.22 10.01 1.87
C VAL A 102 0.43 8.80 2.55
N ALA A 103 1.68 8.47 2.23
CA ALA A 103 2.39 7.29 2.71
C ALA A 103 3.20 7.52 3.99
N ALA A 104 3.46 8.78 4.36
CA ALA A 104 4.26 9.10 5.56
C ALA A 104 3.64 8.51 6.85
N PRO A 105 4.41 7.89 7.74
CA PRO A 105 3.88 7.27 8.97
C PRO A 105 3.19 8.27 9.91
N VAL A 106 3.78 9.45 10.03
CA VAL A 106 3.27 10.58 10.80
C VAL A 106 3.16 11.76 9.84
N LYS A 107 2.02 12.45 9.86
CA LYS A 107 1.70 13.51 8.89
C LYS A 107 2.24 14.86 9.34
N ALA A 108 2.20 15.14 10.63
CA ALA A 108 2.69 16.39 11.18
C ALA A 108 3.35 16.20 12.53
N THR A 109 4.41 16.95 12.81
CA THR A 109 4.96 17.07 14.17
C THR A 109 4.71 18.46 14.70
N VAL A 110 4.29 18.57 15.95
CA VAL A 110 4.02 19.84 16.64
C VAL A 110 5.16 20.14 17.62
N PHE A 111 5.77 21.31 17.49
CA PHE A 111 6.91 21.76 18.28
C PHE A 111 6.56 23.04 19.06
N PRO A 112 6.58 23.04 20.39
CA PRO A 112 6.70 24.28 21.14
C PRO A 112 8.12 24.85 20.95
N LEU A 113 8.25 26.14 20.61
CA LEU A 113 9.56 26.75 20.36
C LEU A 113 10.48 26.64 21.59
N VAL A 114 9.92 26.89 22.77
CA VAL A 114 10.60 26.80 24.08
C VAL A 114 9.76 25.94 25.02
N GLN A 115 10.40 25.23 25.96
CA GLN A 115 9.71 24.53 27.04
C GLN A 115 9.06 25.52 28.01
N LYS A 116 7.88 26.00 27.66
CA LYS A 116 7.01 26.80 28.52
C LYS A 116 5.64 26.15 28.58
N GLU A 117 5.04 26.15 29.76
CA GLU A 117 3.75 25.48 30.00
C GLU A 117 2.65 25.99 29.06
N GLN A 118 2.60 27.30 28.81
CA GLN A 118 1.64 27.92 27.89
C GLN A 118 1.78 27.41 26.45
N LEU A 119 3.02 27.29 25.95
CA LEU A 119 3.29 26.80 24.59
C LEU A 119 3.03 25.30 24.48
N ASN A 120 3.36 24.53 25.53
CA ASN A 120 3.10 23.10 25.58
C ASN A 120 1.58 22.80 25.60
N ALA A 121 0.81 23.57 26.36
CA ALA A 121 -0.65 23.48 26.38
C ALA A 121 -1.25 23.78 25.00
N LEU A 122 -0.75 24.82 24.32
CA LEU A 122 -1.20 25.16 22.97
C LEU A 122 -0.82 24.09 21.94
N ALA A 123 0.41 23.56 22.01
CA ALA A 123 0.86 22.45 21.16
C ALA A 123 -0.03 21.20 21.34
N THR A 124 -0.42 20.90 22.58
CA THR A 124 -1.32 19.78 22.90
C THR A 124 -2.72 20.02 22.33
N LYS A 125 -3.22 21.25 22.39
CA LYS A 125 -4.50 21.63 21.78
C LYS A 125 -4.49 21.49 20.25
N ILE A 126 -3.40 21.90 19.60
CA ILE A 126 -3.22 21.76 18.15
C ILE A 126 -3.15 20.27 17.78
N SER A 127 -2.38 19.48 18.53
CA SER A 127 -2.31 18.02 18.35
C SER A 127 -3.69 17.36 18.45
N ALA A 128 -4.52 17.76 19.44
CA ALA A 128 -5.89 17.27 19.56
C ALA A 128 -6.75 17.64 18.34
N GLY A 129 -6.60 18.87 17.81
CA GLY A 129 -7.28 19.30 16.58
C GLY A 129 -6.88 18.49 15.34
N LEU A 130 -5.58 18.20 15.19
CA LEU A 130 -5.07 17.35 14.12
C LEU A 130 -5.60 15.91 14.23
N THR A 131 -5.61 15.35 15.45
CA THR A 131 -6.17 14.02 15.71
C THR A 131 -7.66 13.98 15.39
N ALA A 132 -8.44 15.00 15.77
CA ALA A 132 -9.86 15.10 15.43
C ALA A 132 -10.11 15.17 13.92
N ALA A 133 -9.17 15.73 13.14
CA ALA A 133 -9.20 15.74 11.69
C ALA A 133 -8.73 14.42 11.04
N GLY A 134 -8.37 13.40 11.82
CA GLY A 134 -7.88 12.11 11.35
C GLY A 134 -6.41 12.10 10.92
N LEU A 135 -5.61 13.08 11.37
CA LEU A 135 -4.21 13.23 11.00
C LEU A 135 -3.29 12.68 12.09
N SER A 136 -2.49 11.66 11.73
CA SER A 136 -1.42 11.14 12.59
C SER A 136 -0.40 12.23 12.88
N ASN A 137 -0.14 12.50 14.15
CA ASN A 137 0.76 13.57 14.58
C ASN A 137 1.59 13.18 15.81
N LEU A 138 2.72 13.86 16.00
CA LEU A 138 3.59 13.74 17.16
C LEU A 138 3.79 15.10 17.81
N VAL A 139 3.94 15.13 19.14
CA VAL A 139 4.32 16.34 19.87
C VAL A 139 5.72 16.15 20.41
N ASP A 140 6.65 17.03 20.04
CA ASP A 140 8.03 16.99 20.51
C ASP A 140 8.33 18.19 21.42
N THR A 141 8.20 17.97 22.72
CA THR A 141 8.50 18.94 23.78
C THR A 141 9.96 18.88 24.26
N THR A 142 10.85 18.17 23.56
CA THR A 142 12.27 18.05 23.95
C THR A 142 12.96 19.43 23.94
N GLY A 143 13.80 19.71 24.94
CA GLY A 143 14.53 20.99 25.09
C GLY A 143 15.65 21.23 24.09
N ASN A 144 15.66 20.50 22.97
CA ASN A 144 16.67 20.64 21.92
C ASN A 144 16.37 21.85 21.04
N THR A 145 17.41 22.38 20.39
CA THR A 145 17.27 23.43 19.39
C THR A 145 16.28 23.01 18.29
N ILE A 146 15.54 23.99 17.74
CA ILE A 146 14.51 23.71 16.74
C ILE A 146 15.08 23.02 15.49
N GLY A 147 16.30 23.37 15.08
CA GLY A 147 17.00 22.74 13.96
C GLY A 147 17.24 21.24 14.18
N LYS A 148 17.66 20.84 15.39
CA LYS A 148 17.84 19.42 15.75
C LYS A 148 16.50 18.66 15.73
N ARG A 149 15.43 19.30 16.18
CA ARG A 149 14.07 18.70 16.15
C ARG A 149 13.54 18.53 14.73
N TYR A 150 13.78 19.50 13.85
CA TYR A 150 13.50 19.36 12.42
C TYR A 150 14.32 18.24 11.79
N ALA A 151 15.62 18.14 12.07
CA ALA A 151 16.46 17.08 11.53
C ALA A 151 15.94 15.68 11.92
N ARG A 152 15.62 15.45 13.19
CA ARG A 152 15.05 14.18 13.68
C ARG A 152 13.71 13.84 13.02
N THR A 153 12.92 14.86 12.73
CA THR A 153 11.58 14.71 12.13
C THR A 153 11.64 14.46 10.63
N ASP A 154 12.59 15.13 9.96
CA ASP A 154 12.91 14.90 8.55
C ASP A 154 13.49 13.48 8.34
N GLU A 155 14.28 12.97 9.29
CA GLU A 155 14.89 11.63 9.28
C GLU A 155 13.83 10.51 9.28
N ILE A 156 12.76 10.67 10.07
CA ILE A 156 11.61 9.73 10.09
C ILE A 156 10.60 9.99 8.95
N GLY A 157 10.86 10.99 8.12
CA GLY A 157 10.10 11.30 6.92
C GLY A 157 8.75 11.97 7.13
N VAL A 158 8.56 12.70 8.24
CA VAL A 158 7.35 13.48 8.47
C VAL A 158 7.31 14.66 7.48
N PRO A 159 6.22 14.86 6.73
CA PRO A 159 6.17 15.85 5.66
C PRO A 159 5.97 17.28 6.19
N PHE A 160 5.26 17.47 7.33
CA PHE A 160 4.93 18.79 7.86
C PHE A 160 5.36 18.97 9.32
N ALA A 161 5.88 20.16 9.62
CA ALA A 161 6.30 20.54 10.96
C ALA A 161 5.56 21.82 11.39
N VAL A 162 4.82 21.77 12.49
CA VAL A 162 4.06 22.88 13.05
C VAL A 162 4.79 23.41 14.27
N THR A 163 5.29 24.64 14.19
CA THR A 163 6.03 25.28 15.28
C THR A 163 5.18 26.35 15.94
N VAL A 164 5.02 26.21 17.26
CA VAL A 164 4.27 27.10 18.15
C VAL A 164 5.26 28.06 18.80
N ASP A 165 5.27 29.29 18.36
CA ASP A 165 6.13 30.35 18.88
C ASP A 165 5.38 31.30 19.84
N PHE A 166 6.07 32.31 20.35
CA PHE A 166 5.48 33.31 21.25
C PHE A 166 4.37 34.11 20.59
N LYS A 167 4.52 34.41 19.30
CA LYS A 167 3.50 35.11 18.51
C LYS A 167 2.20 34.32 18.46
N ALA A 168 2.24 32.99 18.47
CA ALA A 168 1.03 32.15 18.50
C ALA A 168 0.11 32.43 19.70
N LEU A 169 0.65 32.92 20.82
CA LEU A 169 -0.15 33.32 21.99
C LEU A 169 -0.80 34.70 21.82
N GLU A 170 -0.22 35.56 20.99
CA GLU A 170 -0.69 36.93 20.73
C GLU A 170 -1.64 37.01 19.53
N ASP A 171 -1.26 36.36 18.42
CA ASP A 171 -1.92 36.47 17.12
C ASP A 171 -2.74 35.23 16.72
N GLY A 172 -2.64 34.13 17.49
CA GLY A 172 -3.38 32.89 17.22
C GLY A 172 -2.94 32.17 15.94
N SER A 173 -1.71 32.39 15.47
CA SER A 173 -1.16 31.77 14.27
C SER A 173 0.11 31.00 14.56
N VAL A 174 0.40 29.96 13.77
CA VAL A 174 1.56 29.09 13.93
C VAL A 174 2.33 28.97 12.63
N THR A 175 3.59 28.56 12.74
CA THR A 175 4.44 28.36 11.55
C THR A 175 4.34 26.91 11.08
N VAL A 176 4.00 26.71 9.82
CA VAL A 176 4.00 25.39 9.17
C VAL A 176 5.19 25.33 8.22
N ARG A 177 6.00 24.29 8.36
CA ARG A 177 7.19 24.01 7.55
C ARG A 177 6.96 22.75 6.71
N GLU A 178 7.34 22.79 5.44
CA GLU A 178 7.44 21.60 4.59
C GLU A 178 8.83 20.96 4.71
N ARG A 179 8.86 19.64 4.79
CA ARG A 179 10.09 18.83 4.77
C ARG A 179 10.92 19.12 3.53
N ASP A 180 10.38 18.91 2.32
CA ASP A 180 11.17 18.87 1.09
C ASP A 180 11.85 20.21 0.81
N SER A 181 11.08 21.30 0.66
CA SER A 181 11.61 22.63 0.36
C SER A 181 12.25 23.34 1.56
N THR A 182 11.98 22.89 2.79
CA THR A 182 12.34 23.60 4.04
C THR A 182 11.69 24.98 4.21
N SER A 183 10.76 25.35 3.32
CA SER A 183 10.05 26.63 3.38
C SER A 183 9.02 26.65 4.50
N GLN A 184 8.74 27.86 4.99
CA GLN A 184 7.90 28.09 6.16
C GLN A 184 6.82 29.11 5.83
N ILE A 185 5.60 28.87 6.31
CA ILE A 185 4.45 29.74 6.14
C ILE A 185 3.75 29.96 7.47
N ARG A 186 3.06 31.10 7.60
CA ARG A 186 2.28 31.43 8.80
C ARG A 186 0.81 31.13 8.56
N VAL A 187 0.23 30.25 9.38
CA VAL A 187 -1.15 29.78 9.23
C VAL A 187 -1.92 30.01 10.54
N PRO A 188 -3.14 30.57 10.49
CA PRO A 188 -4.01 30.66 11.67
C PRO A 188 -4.29 29.27 12.27
N ILE A 189 -4.26 29.13 13.60
CA ILE A 189 -4.42 27.83 14.28
C ILE A 189 -5.71 27.11 13.86
N ALA A 190 -6.78 27.85 13.61
CA ALA A 190 -8.07 27.32 13.17
C ALA A 190 -8.00 26.61 11.81
N GLU A 191 -7.09 27.02 10.92
CA GLU A 191 -6.97 26.51 9.55
C GLU A 191 -5.90 25.42 9.40
N VAL A 192 -5.01 25.26 10.39
CA VAL A 192 -3.86 24.34 10.31
C VAL A 192 -4.29 22.91 9.99
N ALA A 193 -5.33 22.41 10.65
CA ALA A 193 -5.82 21.05 10.44
C ALA A 193 -6.33 20.85 9.00
N ASP A 194 -7.07 21.82 8.46
CA ASP A 194 -7.59 21.76 7.10
C ASP A 194 -6.50 21.92 6.04
N VAL A 195 -5.51 22.79 6.28
CA VAL A 195 -4.33 22.94 5.40
C VAL A 195 -3.57 21.62 5.30
N ILE A 196 -3.20 21.03 6.45
CA ILE A 196 -2.46 19.77 6.47
C ILE A 196 -3.28 18.65 5.85
N ARG A 197 -4.60 18.61 6.12
CA ARG A 197 -5.51 17.63 5.51
C ARG A 197 -5.53 17.71 3.98
N ARG A 198 -5.64 18.92 3.41
CA ARG A 198 -5.61 19.12 1.95
C ARG A 198 -4.29 18.67 1.34
N LEU A 199 -3.17 18.97 2.00
CA LEU A 199 -1.83 18.55 1.55
C LEU A 199 -1.65 17.03 1.64
N VAL A 200 -2.13 16.39 2.72
CA VAL A 200 -2.03 14.94 2.91
C VAL A 200 -2.89 14.18 1.90
N HIS A 201 -4.10 14.64 1.61
CA HIS A 201 -4.98 14.00 0.63
C HIS A 201 -4.65 14.36 -0.83
N GLY A 202 -3.67 15.22 -1.07
CA GLY A 202 -3.32 15.66 -2.43
C GLY A 202 -4.37 16.54 -3.10
N SER A 203 -5.26 17.16 -2.31
CA SER A 203 -6.27 18.11 -2.83
C SER A 203 -5.68 19.49 -3.12
N ALA A 204 -4.49 19.79 -2.60
CA ALA A 204 -3.71 20.99 -2.89
C ALA A 204 -2.22 20.66 -2.89
N ALA A 205 -1.44 21.37 -3.69
CA ALA A 205 0.02 21.27 -3.66
C ALA A 205 0.62 22.25 -2.64
N TRP A 206 1.84 21.96 -2.15
CA TRP A 206 2.53 22.86 -1.24
C TRP A 206 2.72 24.26 -1.84
N THR A 207 3.07 24.36 -3.12
CA THR A 207 3.25 25.63 -3.81
C THR A 207 2.01 26.51 -3.81
N GLU A 208 0.82 25.92 -3.94
CA GLU A 208 -0.47 26.62 -3.92
C GLU A 208 -0.78 27.16 -2.51
N ILE A 209 -0.57 26.31 -1.50
CA ILE A 209 -0.74 26.72 -0.09
C ILE A 209 0.28 27.79 0.26
N ALA A 210 1.54 27.64 -0.17
CA ALA A 210 2.59 28.59 0.13
C ALA A 210 2.37 29.98 -0.49
N ALA A 211 1.65 30.05 -1.62
CA ALA A 211 1.23 31.32 -2.21
C ALA A 211 0.05 31.99 -1.47
N ALA A 212 -0.78 31.20 -0.77
CA ALA A 212 -1.97 31.69 -0.08
C ALA A 212 -1.67 32.28 1.31
N TYR A 213 -0.56 31.88 1.94
CA TYR A 213 -0.18 32.28 3.29
C TYR A 213 1.13 33.09 3.29
N PRO A 214 1.32 34.01 4.25
CA PRO A 214 2.55 34.78 4.32
C PRO A 214 3.74 33.87 4.64
N ALA A 215 4.77 33.96 3.81
CA ALA A 215 6.02 33.25 4.01
C ALA A 215 6.73 33.78 5.26
N VAL A 216 7.33 32.87 6.02
CA VAL A 216 8.17 33.19 7.16
C VAL A 216 9.61 33.14 6.68
N GLU A 217 10.32 34.27 6.76
CA GLU A 217 11.76 34.29 6.50
C GLU A 217 12.46 33.31 7.43
N LYS A 218 13.45 32.58 6.91
CA LYS A 218 14.31 31.75 7.75
C LYS A 218 14.93 32.68 8.78
N ALA A 219 14.49 32.61 10.03
CA ALA A 219 15.28 33.15 11.13
C ALA A 219 16.63 32.44 11.02
N ALA A 220 17.66 33.18 10.60
CA ALA A 220 19.04 32.71 10.64
C ALA A 220 19.22 32.08 12.00
N ALA A 221 19.67 30.82 12.01
CA ALA A 221 19.92 30.10 13.24
C ALA A 221 20.67 31.04 14.18
N ALA A 222 20.08 31.32 15.34
CA ALA A 222 20.79 32.01 16.40
C ALA A 222 21.98 31.10 16.76
N GLU A 223 23.13 31.41 16.17
CA GLU A 223 24.44 31.06 16.68
C GLU A 223 24.56 31.75 18.03
N GLU A 224 24.23 31.03 19.10
CA GLU A 224 24.63 31.42 20.44
C GLU A 224 25.32 30.23 21.10
N GLN A 225 26.66 30.32 21.03
CA GLN A 225 27.67 30.12 22.08
C GLN A 225 27.50 28.94 23.05
#